data_AF-A0A963JKV3-F1
#
_entry.id   AF-A0A963JKV3-F1
#
_cell.length_a   1.000
_cell.length_b   1.000
_cell.length_c   1.000
_cell.angle_alpha   90.00
_cell.angle_beta   90.00
_cell.angle_gamma   90.00
#
_symmetry.space_group_name_H-M   'P 1'
#
loop_
_entity.id
_entity.type
_entity.pdbx_description
1 polymer ?
#
loop_
_entity_poly.entity_id
_entity_poly.type
_entity_poly.pdbx_seq_one_letter_code
_entity_poly.pdbx_strand_id
1 'polypeptide(L)'
;PPGFVTMASTPSCPIAGIADESRGYYSVQFHPEVTHTLQGRAMIERFVLGICGARADWVMRDHVAEAVAAIREQVGDEEVILGLSGGVDSSVAAALIH
;
A
#
# COMPACT_ATOMS: atom_id res chain seq x y z
N PRO A 1 12.75 -15.70 -18.64
CA PRO A 1 13.28 -14.74 -19.66
C PRO A 1 14.79 -14.52 -19.45
N PRO A 2 15.54 -13.99 -20.42
CA PRO A 2 16.96 -13.67 -20.22
C PRO A 2 17.16 -12.76 -19.01
N GLY A 3 18.15 -13.07 -18.18
CA GLY A 3 18.46 -12.36 -16.93
C GLY A 3 17.66 -12.83 -15.70
N PHE A 4 16.57 -13.57 -15.89
CA PHE A 4 15.79 -14.11 -14.76
C PHE A 4 16.33 -15.46 -14.30
N VAL A 5 16.31 -15.66 -12.99
CA VAL A 5 16.63 -16.92 -12.30
C VAL A 5 15.40 -17.40 -11.54
N THR A 6 15.14 -18.71 -11.55
CA THR A 6 14.07 -19.32 -10.75
C THR A 6 14.43 -19.28 -9.27
N MET A 7 13.52 -18.73 -8.45
CA MET A 7 13.68 -18.62 -7.00
C MET A 7 12.77 -19.58 -6.23
N ALA A 8 11.64 -19.97 -6.83
CA ALA A 8 10.66 -20.84 -6.20
C ALA A 8 10.05 -21.78 -7.22
N SER A 9 9.72 -23.00 -6.77
CA SER A 9 9.12 -24.05 -7.59
C SER A 9 8.23 -24.94 -6.73
N THR A 10 7.21 -25.52 -7.36
CA THR A 10 6.40 -26.60 -6.80
C THR A 10 6.36 -27.76 -7.81
N PRO A 11 5.91 -28.97 -7.41
CA PRO A 11 5.79 -30.10 -8.35
C PRO A 11 4.91 -29.82 -9.58
N SER A 12 3.87 -29.01 -9.42
CA SER A 12 2.95 -28.64 -10.51
C SER A 12 3.29 -27.30 -11.17
N CYS A 13 4.21 -26.52 -10.59
CA CYS A 13 4.62 -25.22 -11.10
C CYS A 13 6.16 -25.07 -10.96
N PRO A 14 6.94 -25.52 -11.97
CA PRO A 14 8.39 -25.45 -11.93
C PRO A 14 8.96 -24.02 -11.82
N ILE A 15 8.16 -23.02 -12.20
CA ILE A 15 8.51 -21.60 -12.16
C ILE A 15 7.44 -20.88 -11.33
N ALA A 16 7.43 -21.11 -10.02
CA ALA A 16 6.49 -20.48 -9.10
C ALA A 16 6.94 -19.07 -8.66
N GLY A 17 8.22 -18.75 -8.84
CA GLY A 17 8.76 -17.41 -8.68
C GLY A 17 10.09 -17.23 -9.41
N ILE A 18 10.32 -16.04 -9.94
CA ILE A 18 11.53 -15.66 -10.68
C ILE A 18 11.99 -14.27 -10.26
N ALA A 19 13.29 -14.03 -10.36
CA ALA A 19 13.84 -12.68 -10.23
C ALA A 19 14.95 -12.40 -11.22
N ASP A 20 15.06 -11.14 -11.59
CA ASP A 20 16.24 -10.51 -12.16
C ASP A 20 16.73 -9.46 -11.18
N GLU A 21 17.67 -9.86 -10.33
CA GLU A 21 18.26 -9.02 -9.28
C GLU A 21 18.98 -7.79 -9.85
N SER A 22 19.50 -7.87 -11.09
CA SER A 22 20.21 -6.75 -11.72
C SER A 22 19.29 -5.60 -12.08
N ARG A 23 18.04 -5.92 -12.46
CA ARG A 23 17.00 -4.94 -12.80
C ARG A 23 15.99 -4.71 -11.68
N GLY A 24 16.08 -5.46 -10.59
CA GLY A 24 15.11 -5.41 -9.49
C GLY A 24 13.72 -5.91 -9.88
N TYR A 25 13.63 -6.87 -10.81
CA TYR A 25 12.35 -7.44 -11.22
C TYR A 25 12.07 -8.75 -10.49
N TYR A 26 10.89 -8.87 -9.89
CA TYR A 26 10.47 -10.04 -9.12
C TYR A 26 9.06 -10.42 -9.52
N SER A 27 8.78 -11.71 -9.62
CA SER A 27 7.46 -12.23 -9.90
C SER A 27 7.20 -13.49 -9.09
N VAL A 28 5.97 -13.61 -8.59
CA VAL A 28 5.47 -14.80 -7.90
C VAL A 28 4.15 -15.23 -8.55
N GLN A 29 3.88 -16.54 -8.59
CA GLN A 29 2.68 -17.10 -9.19
C GLN A 29 1.50 -17.22 -8.20
N PHE A 30 1.74 -16.92 -6.93
CA PHE A 30 0.76 -16.93 -5.84
C PHE A 30 0.48 -15.52 -5.32
N HIS A 31 -0.54 -15.38 -4.48
CA HIS A 31 -0.99 -14.10 -3.91
C HIS A 31 -0.34 -13.83 -2.54
N PRO A 32 0.70 -12.98 -2.43
CA PRO A 32 1.29 -12.64 -1.13
C PRO A 32 0.41 -11.71 -0.28
N GLU A 33 -0.63 -11.11 -0.83
CA GLU A 33 -1.55 -10.21 -0.15
C GLU A 33 -2.62 -10.93 0.68
N VAL A 34 -2.92 -12.19 0.38
CA VAL A 34 -3.92 -12.97 1.11
C VAL A 34 -3.34 -13.63 2.35
N THR A 35 -4.14 -13.73 3.41
CA THR A 35 -3.74 -14.34 4.69
C THR A 35 -3.40 -15.82 4.60
N HIS A 36 -3.86 -16.50 3.54
CA HIS A 36 -3.50 -17.89 3.26
C HIS A 36 -2.00 -18.07 2.95
N THR A 37 -1.32 -17.02 2.49
CA THR A 37 0.14 -17.02 2.32
C THR A 37 0.78 -16.55 3.62
N LEU A 38 1.24 -17.49 4.45
CA LEU A 38 1.71 -17.20 5.82
C LEU A 38 2.83 -16.15 5.90
N GLN A 39 3.72 -16.12 4.90
CA GLN A 39 4.81 -15.14 4.79
C GLN A 39 4.49 -14.00 3.82
N GLY A 40 3.24 -13.87 3.38
CA GLY A 40 2.78 -12.93 2.38
C GLY A 40 3.12 -11.49 2.71
N ARG A 41 2.74 -11.05 3.91
CA ARG A 41 3.07 -9.72 4.43
C ARG A 41 4.58 -9.47 4.48
N ALA A 42 5.36 -10.43 4.95
CA ALA A 42 6.83 -10.30 5.03
C ALA A 42 7.47 -10.17 3.65
N MET A 43 6.93 -10.85 2.63
CA MET A 43 7.38 -10.72 1.24
C MET A 43 7.08 -9.32 0.69
N ILE A 44 5.87 -8.81 0.90
CA ILE A 44 5.49 -7.44 0.48
C ILE A 44 6.37 -6.41 1.20
N GLU A 45 6.58 -6.55 2.51
CA GLU A 45 7.42 -5.65 3.29
C GLU A 45 8.88 -5.66 2.81
N ARG A 46 9.45 -6.84 2.57
CA ARG A 46 10.80 -6.98 1.99
C ARG A 46 10.89 -6.28 0.64
N PHE A 47 9.89 -6.42 -0.22
CA PHE A 47 9.87 -5.77 -1.52
C PHE A 47 9.77 -4.25 -1.41
N VAL A 48 8.77 -3.75 -0.70
CA VAL A 48 8.49 -2.30 -0.60
C VAL A 48 9.60 -1.56 0.15
N LEU A 49 9.98 -2.04 1.34
CA LEU A 49 10.91 -1.33 2.21
C LEU A 49 12.37 -1.70 1.93
N GLY A 50 12.64 -2.97 1.60
CA GLY A 50 14.00 -3.46 1.38
C GLY A 50 14.49 -3.26 -0.06
N ILE A 51 13.74 -3.75 -1.04
CA ILE A 51 14.15 -3.77 -2.46
C ILE A 51 13.89 -2.41 -3.11
N CYS A 52 12.67 -1.88 -3.01
CA CYS A 52 12.33 -0.57 -3.56
C CYS A 52 12.90 0.59 -2.74
N GLY A 53 13.29 0.33 -1.48
CA GLY A 53 13.81 1.37 -0.58
C GLY A 53 12.78 2.43 -0.21
N ALA A 54 11.47 2.12 -0.30
CA ALA A 54 10.44 3.05 0.12
C ALA A 54 10.55 3.29 1.63
N ARG A 55 10.32 4.54 2.04
CA ARG A 55 10.28 4.88 3.46
C ARG A 55 8.92 4.48 4.03
N ALA A 56 8.91 4.00 5.27
CA ALA A 56 7.69 3.75 6.02
C ALA A 56 7.19 5.05 6.69
N ASP A 57 7.10 6.13 5.91
CA ASP A 57 6.71 7.47 6.36
C ASP A 57 5.23 7.78 6.10
N TRP A 58 4.49 6.88 5.45
CA TRP A 58 3.03 6.96 5.35
C TRP A 58 2.37 6.56 6.67
N VAL A 59 2.22 7.52 7.59
CA VAL A 59 1.61 7.33 8.90
C VAL A 59 0.38 8.21 9.00
N MET A 60 -0.79 7.61 9.26
CA MET A 60 -2.08 8.32 9.30
C MET A 60 -2.09 9.56 10.20
N ARG A 61 -1.35 9.54 11.32
CA ARG A 61 -1.25 10.68 12.23
C ARG A 61 -0.71 11.94 11.52
N ASP A 62 0.29 11.78 10.66
CA ASP A 62 0.92 12.89 9.96
C ASP A 62 0.02 13.38 8.81
N HIS A 63 -0.70 12.45 8.16
CA HIS A 63 -1.66 12.77 7.11
C HIS A 63 -2.89 13.55 7.58
N VAL A 64 -3.33 13.40 8.83
CA VAL A 64 -4.46 14.20 9.35
C VAL A 64 -4.12 15.69 9.30
N ALA A 65 -2.92 16.07 9.75
CA ALA A 65 -2.53 17.48 9.76
C ALA A 65 -2.40 18.06 8.34
N GLU A 66 -1.81 17.28 7.42
CA GLU A 66 -1.70 17.65 6.00
C GLU A 66 -3.09 17.79 5.34
N ALA A 67 -3.98 16.82 5.56
CA ALA A 67 -5.34 16.85 5.01
C ALA A 67 -6.16 18.04 5.56
N VAL A 68 -6.07 18.33 6.86
CA VAL A 68 -6.75 19.49 7.46
C VAL A 68 -6.21 20.81 6.88
N ALA A 69 -4.90 20.93 6.71
CA ALA A 69 -4.30 22.11 6.08
C ALA A 69 -4.77 22.28 4.64
N ALA A 70 -4.78 21.21 3.85
CA ALA A 70 -5.24 21.23 2.47
C ALA A 70 -6.73 21.60 2.36
N ILE A 71 -7.58 21.04 3.25
CA ILE A 71 -9.01 21.39 3.30
C ILE A 71 -9.19 22.88 3.63
N ARG A 72 -8.45 23.41 4.61
CA ARG A 72 -8.54 24.84 4.99
C ARG A 72 -8.07 25.75 3.86
N GLU A 73 -6.99 25.40 3.17
CA GLU A 73 -6.51 26.15 1.99
C GLU A 73 -7.55 26.13 0.86
N GLN A 74 -8.18 24.99 0.62
CA GLN A 74 -9.17 24.83 -0.44
C GLN A 74 -10.50 25.54 -0.13
N VAL A 75 -10.97 25.48 1.12
CA VAL A 75 -12.27 26.04 1.54
C VAL A 75 -12.15 27.53 1.87
N GLY A 76 -11.01 27.97 2.41
CA GLY A 76 -10.84 29.34 2.88
C GLY A 76 -11.88 29.71 3.94
N ASP A 77 -12.67 30.74 3.64
CA ASP A 77 -13.73 31.27 4.51
C ASP A 77 -15.15 30.83 4.06
N GLU A 78 -15.26 29.85 3.14
CA GLU A 78 -16.54 29.37 2.64
C GLU A 78 -17.21 28.36 3.59
N GLU A 79 -18.54 28.25 3.51
CA GLU A 79 -19.31 27.27 4.28
C GLU A 79 -19.36 25.92 3.56
N VAL A 80 -19.11 24.83 4.30
CA VAL A 80 -19.15 23.45 3.78
C VAL A 80 -20.39 22.74 4.30
N ILE A 81 -21.15 22.09 3.41
CA ILE A 81 -22.27 21.22 3.77
C ILE A 81 -21.81 19.77 3.69
N LEU A 82 -22.01 19.01 4.77
CA LEU A 82 -21.72 17.58 4.84
C LEU A 82 -22.98 16.77 5.15
N GLY A 83 -23.26 15.77 4.31
CA GLY A 83 -24.29 14.77 4.57
C GLY A 83 -23.79 13.70 5.55
N LEU A 84 -24.24 13.76 6.80
CA LEU A 84 -23.94 12.76 7.82
C LEU A 84 -24.90 11.56 7.71
N SER A 85 -24.40 10.44 7.20
CA SER A 85 -25.14 9.17 7.07
C SER A 85 -25.05 8.29 8.32
N GLY A 86 -24.12 8.58 9.24
CA GLY A 86 -23.79 7.72 10.39
C GLY A 86 -22.79 6.61 10.08
N GLY A 87 -22.30 6.52 8.84
CA GLY A 87 -21.19 5.65 8.46
C GLY A 87 -19.84 6.16 8.99
N VAL A 88 -18.85 5.26 9.07
CA VAL A 88 -17.48 5.61 9.51
C VAL A 88 -16.88 6.69 8.60
N ASP A 89 -17.07 6.57 7.29
CA ASP A 89 -16.49 7.50 6.32
C ASP A 89 -17.04 8.92 6.47
N SER A 90 -18.37 9.08 6.57
CA SER A 90 -18.99 10.40 6.73
C SER A 90 -18.70 11.01 8.10
N SER A 91 -18.50 10.17 9.13
CA SER A 91 -18.12 10.62 10.48
C SER A 91 -16.65 11.06 10.55
N VAL A 92 -15.73 10.33 9.91
CA VAL A 92 -14.31 10.72 9.81
C VAL A 92 -14.17 11.99 8.98
N ALA A 93 -14.91 12.12 7.86
CA ALA A 93 -14.94 13.34 7.07
C ALA A 93 -15.44 14.54 7.90
N ALA A 94 -16.51 14.37 8.69
CA ALA A 94 -17.00 15.41 9.60
C ALA A 94 -15.93 15.83 10.61
N ALA A 95 -15.25 14.86 11.21
CA ALA A 95 -14.20 15.13 12.21
C ALA A 95 -12.95 15.79 11.62
N LEU A 96 -12.67 15.62 10.32
CA LEU A 96 -11.56 16.27 9.65
C LEU A 96 -11.88 17.70 9.20
N ILE A 97 -13.15 18.00 8.93
CA ILE A 97 -13.60 19.31 8.44
C ILE A 97 -13.97 20.26 9.60
N HIS A 98 -14.40 19.74 10.75
CA HIS A 98 -14.75 20.51 11.95
C HIS A 98 -13.51 21.04 12.69
#